data_AF-A0A8F5ZIF2-F1
#
_entry.id   AF-A0A8F5ZIF2-F1
#
_cell.length_a   1.000
_cell.length_b   1.000
_cell.length_c   1.000
_cell.angle_alpha   90.00
_cell.angle_beta   90.00
_cell.angle_gamma   90.00
#
_symmetry.space_group_name_H-M   'P 1'
#
loop_
_entity.id
_entity.type
_entity.pdbx_description
1 polymer ?
#
loop_
_entity_poly.entity_id
_entity_poly.type
_entity_poly.pdbx_seq_one_letter_code
_entity_poly.pdbx_strand_id
1 'polypeptide(L)'
;DFISGKPTGSEDCLYLNVYTNDLNPDKKRPVMVFIHGGDFIFGEANRNWFGPDYFMKKPVVLVTVQYRLGVLGFLSLKSENLNVPGNAGLKDQVMALRWVKSNIANFGGDVDNITVFGESAGGASTHYMMITEQTRGLFHRGIMMSGNSMCTSASTECQSRALTMAKRVGYKGEENEKDILEFLMKA
;
A
#
# COMPACT_ATOMS: atom_id res chain seq x y z
N ASP A 1 -0.79 -18.00 0.61
CA ASP A 1 -0.60 -18.24 2.04
C ASP A 1 0.88 -18.46 2.29
N PHE A 2 1.48 -17.59 3.10
CA PHE A 2 2.89 -17.63 3.48
C PHE A 2 3.27 -18.96 4.14
N ILE A 3 2.31 -19.60 4.82
CA ILE A 3 2.49 -20.89 5.48
C ILE A 3 2.37 -22.04 4.47
N SER A 4 1.37 -21.99 3.57
CA SER A 4 1.13 -23.08 2.62
C SER A 4 1.93 -23.00 1.32
N GLY A 5 2.62 -21.89 1.04
CA GLY A 5 3.31 -21.62 -0.23
C GLY A 5 2.41 -21.54 -1.46
N LYS A 6 1.07 -21.52 -1.28
CA LYS A 6 0.11 -21.45 -2.38
C LYS A 6 -0.23 -20.00 -2.72
N PRO A 7 -0.39 -19.64 -4.00
CA PRO A 7 -0.95 -18.34 -4.36
C PRO A 7 -2.34 -18.16 -3.72
N THR A 8 -2.55 -17.03 -3.08
CA THR A 8 -3.82 -16.63 -2.47
C THR A 8 -4.03 -15.14 -2.68
N GLY A 9 -5.29 -14.70 -2.75
CA GLY A 9 -5.65 -13.30 -2.93
C GLY A 9 -6.52 -13.09 -4.18
N SER A 10 -6.82 -11.83 -4.46
CA SER A 10 -7.57 -11.35 -5.62
C SER A 10 -6.94 -10.06 -6.13
N GLU A 11 -7.05 -9.76 -7.43
CA GLU A 11 -6.68 -8.45 -7.98
C GLU A 11 -7.66 -7.36 -7.53
N ASP A 12 -8.91 -7.74 -7.23
CA ASP A 12 -9.85 -6.88 -6.53
C ASP A 12 -9.47 -6.83 -5.04
N CYS A 13 -8.51 -5.97 -4.72
CA CYS A 13 -7.91 -5.87 -3.39
C CYS A 13 -7.82 -4.45 -2.83
N LEU A 14 -8.24 -3.43 -3.58
CA LEU A 14 -8.09 -2.02 -3.21
C LEU A 14 -9.16 -1.57 -2.21
N TYR A 15 -9.11 -2.16 -1.02
CA TYR A 15 -10.01 -1.89 0.09
C TYR A 15 -9.25 -1.34 1.31
N LEU A 16 -9.99 -0.73 2.22
CA LEU A 16 -9.51 -0.37 3.55
C LEU A 16 -10.58 -0.72 4.58
N ASN A 17 -10.17 -0.88 5.83
CA ASN A 17 -11.07 -1.13 6.95
C ASN A 17 -11.02 0.05 7.92
N VAL A 18 -12.15 0.41 8.50
CA VAL A 18 -12.25 1.47 9.51
C VAL A 18 -12.79 0.89 10.81
N TYR A 19 -12.11 1.17 11.91
CA TYR A 19 -12.47 0.71 13.25
C TYR A 19 -12.49 1.88 14.22
N THR A 20 -13.56 1.99 15.01
CA THR A 20 -13.68 2.91 16.13
C THR A 20 -14.60 2.27 17.19
N ASN A 21 -14.38 2.59 18.46
CA ASN A 21 -15.29 2.15 19.54
C ASN A 21 -16.49 3.11 19.73
N ASP A 22 -16.54 4.21 18.99
CA ASP A 22 -17.64 5.20 19.01
C ASP A 22 -17.69 5.94 17.67
N LEU A 23 -18.84 5.89 17.00
CA LEU A 23 -19.06 6.56 15.72
C LEU A 23 -19.45 8.04 15.89
N ASN A 24 -19.98 8.43 17.06
CA ASN A 24 -20.48 9.77 17.34
C ASN A 24 -19.86 10.35 18.62
N PRO A 25 -18.52 10.45 18.72
CA PRO A 25 -17.90 10.99 19.91
C PRO A 25 -18.13 12.50 20.04
N ASP A 26 -18.25 13.01 21.27
CA ASP A 26 -18.38 14.45 21.57
C ASP A 26 -17.25 15.29 20.96
N LYS A 27 -16.06 14.69 20.82
CA LYS A 27 -14.89 15.28 20.18
C LYS A 27 -14.35 14.33 19.12
N LYS A 28 -14.04 14.88 17.93
CA LYS A 28 -13.37 14.14 16.87
C LYS A 28 -12.05 13.56 17.38
N ARG A 29 -11.76 12.32 16.96
CA ARG A 29 -10.68 11.50 17.52
C ARG A 29 -9.45 11.49 16.63
N PRO A 30 -8.23 11.37 17.20
CA PRO A 30 -7.04 11.10 16.41
C PRO A 30 -7.23 9.89 15.49
N VAL A 31 -6.78 10.02 14.25
CA VAL A 31 -6.87 8.97 13.23
C VAL A 31 -5.51 8.30 13.10
N MET A 32 -5.48 6.98 13.13
CA MET A 32 -4.28 6.18 12.92
C MET A 32 -4.47 5.35 11.65
N VAL A 33 -3.62 5.56 10.64
CA VAL A 33 -3.67 4.82 9.37
C VAL A 33 -2.48 3.87 9.31
N PHE A 34 -2.76 2.57 9.36
CA PHE A 34 -1.77 1.51 9.33
C PHE A 34 -1.54 1.01 7.89
N ILE A 35 -0.28 1.04 7.46
CA ILE A 35 0.19 0.43 6.22
C ILE A 35 0.99 -0.82 6.59
N HIS A 36 0.53 -1.98 6.15
CA HIS A 36 1.18 -3.25 6.47
C HIS A 36 2.52 -3.44 5.75
N GLY A 37 3.42 -4.18 6.37
CA GLY A 37 4.69 -4.63 5.78
C GLY A 37 4.53 -5.85 4.87
N GLY A 38 5.65 -6.54 4.61
CA GLY A 38 5.69 -7.75 3.78
C GLY A 38 6.44 -7.58 2.46
N ASP A 39 7.55 -6.83 2.50
CA ASP A 39 8.50 -6.63 1.38
C ASP A 39 7.86 -6.19 0.06
N PHE A 40 6.68 -5.54 0.13
CA PHE A 40 5.86 -5.17 -1.01
C PHE A 40 5.38 -6.35 -1.87
N ILE A 41 5.51 -7.60 -1.40
CA ILE A 41 5.17 -8.82 -2.14
C ILE A 41 4.14 -9.70 -1.43
N PHE A 42 3.94 -9.52 -0.12
CA PHE A 42 2.90 -10.18 0.66
C PHE A 42 2.34 -9.24 1.74
N GLY A 43 1.31 -9.70 2.44
CA GLY A 43 0.66 -8.98 3.52
C GLY A 43 -0.82 -8.72 3.24
N GLU A 44 -1.54 -8.37 4.29
CA GLU A 44 -2.97 -8.08 4.23
C GLU A 44 -3.40 -7.20 5.41
N ALA A 45 -4.52 -6.51 5.29
CA ALA A 45 -5.05 -5.57 6.28
C ALA A 45 -6.19 -6.21 7.10
N ASN A 46 -6.31 -7.54 7.04
CA ASN A 46 -7.38 -8.28 7.68
C ASN A 46 -7.22 -8.29 9.21
N ARG A 47 -8.31 -8.62 9.90
CA ARG A 47 -8.33 -8.70 11.37
C ARG A 47 -7.50 -9.85 11.95
N ASN A 48 -7.31 -10.94 11.19
CA ASN A 48 -6.59 -12.11 11.68
C ASN A 48 -5.11 -11.80 11.94
N TRP A 49 -4.50 -10.93 11.14
CA TRP A 49 -3.13 -10.46 11.34
C TRP A 49 -3.07 -9.13 12.09
N PHE A 50 -3.92 -8.16 11.72
CA PHE A 50 -3.86 -6.80 12.23
C PHE A 50 -5.17 -6.42 12.92
N GLY A 51 -5.55 -7.23 13.90
CA GLY A 51 -6.77 -7.03 14.67
C GLY A 51 -6.78 -5.71 15.45
N PRO A 52 -7.91 -4.97 15.47
CA PRO A 52 -7.98 -3.64 16.08
C PRO A 52 -8.13 -3.69 17.61
N ASP A 53 -8.28 -4.88 18.20
CA ASP A 53 -8.73 -5.13 19.57
C ASP A 53 -8.01 -4.31 20.65
N TYR A 54 -6.69 -4.12 20.51
CA TYR A 54 -5.92 -3.31 21.45
C TYR A 54 -6.12 -1.81 21.25
N PHE A 55 -6.24 -1.34 20.01
CA PHE A 55 -6.53 0.06 19.70
C PHE A 55 -7.96 0.46 20.04
N MET A 56 -8.91 -0.48 19.97
CA MET A 56 -10.31 -0.21 20.34
C MET A 56 -10.51 0.03 21.85
N LYS A 57 -9.48 -0.16 22.68
CA LYS A 57 -9.44 0.30 24.08
C LYS A 57 -9.09 1.78 24.24
N LYS A 58 -8.78 2.48 23.15
CA LYS A 58 -8.36 3.89 23.12
C LYS A 58 -9.36 4.73 22.31
N PRO A 59 -9.50 6.04 22.58
CA PRO A 59 -10.38 6.93 21.84
C PRO A 59 -9.74 7.35 20.50
N VAL A 60 -9.60 6.40 19.58
CA VAL A 60 -9.00 6.62 18.25
C VAL A 60 -9.89 6.04 17.15
N VAL A 61 -9.68 6.50 15.92
CA VAL A 61 -10.15 5.81 14.71
C VAL A 61 -8.95 5.13 14.07
N LEU A 62 -8.99 3.82 13.91
CA LEU A 62 -7.95 3.03 13.25
C LEU A 62 -8.41 2.70 11.82
N VAL A 63 -7.55 2.95 10.84
CA VAL A 63 -7.73 2.55 9.45
C VAL A 63 -6.63 1.58 9.06
N THR A 64 -6.97 0.42 8.50
CA THR A 64 -5.97 -0.51 7.91
C THR A 64 -6.16 -0.54 6.39
N VAL A 65 -5.07 -0.41 5.63
CA VAL A 65 -5.12 -0.19 4.18
C VAL A 65 -4.51 -1.36 3.41
N GLN A 66 -5.20 -1.84 2.38
CA GLN A 66 -4.62 -2.71 1.34
C GLN A 66 -4.07 -1.89 0.18
N TYR A 67 -3.03 -2.43 -0.45
CA TYR A 67 -2.45 -1.91 -1.68
C TYR A 67 -1.97 -3.07 -2.56
N ARG A 68 -1.79 -2.83 -3.87
CA ARG A 68 -1.28 -3.88 -4.77
C ARG A 68 0.15 -4.29 -4.39
N LEU A 69 0.41 -5.59 -4.49
CA LEU A 69 1.68 -6.22 -4.12
C LEU A 69 2.35 -6.86 -5.34
N GLY A 70 3.65 -7.16 -5.22
CA GLY A 70 4.44 -7.86 -6.22
C GLY A 70 4.42 -7.15 -7.58
N VAL A 71 4.44 -7.95 -8.64
CA VAL A 71 4.45 -7.42 -10.02
C VAL A 71 3.21 -6.57 -10.31
N LEU A 72 2.05 -6.91 -9.75
CA LEU A 72 0.80 -6.16 -9.95
C LEU A 72 0.85 -4.76 -9.33
N GLY A 73 1.64 -4.57 -8.27
CA GLY A 73 1.85 -3.27 -7.63
C GLY A 73 3.06 -2.50 -8.16
N PHE A 74 4.09 -3.19 -8.67
CA PHE A 74 5.43 -2.59 -8.81
C PHE A 74 6.13 -2.91 -10.13
N LEU A 75 5.42 -3.45 -11.13
CA LEU A 75 5.93 -3.51 -12.51
C LEU A 75 6.21 -2.08 -13.01
N SER A 76 7.38 -1.88 -13.62
CA SER A 76 7.80 -0.60 -14.23
C SER A 76 8.36 -0.87 -15.61
N LEU A 77 7.94 -0.07 -16.59
CA LEU A 77 8.40 -0.06 -17.97
C LEU A 77 8.97 1.32 -18.30
N LYS A 78 9.96 1.37 -19.18
CA LYS A 78 10.64 2.59 -19.61
C LYS A 78 9.80 3.41 -20.60
N SER A 79 9.02 2.73 -21.44
CA SER A 79 8.16 3.35 -22.45
C SER A 79 7.03 4.13 -21.78
N GLU A 80 7.12 5.45 -21.84
CA GLU A 80 6.11 6.37 -21.30
C GLU A 80 4.72 6.15 -21.92
N ASN A 81 4.68 5.75 -23.19
CA ASN A 81 3.45 5.50 -23.94
C ASN A 81 2.62 4.32 -23.39
N LEU A 82 3.24 3.44 -22.60
CA LEU A 82 2.53 2.30 -21.98
C LEU A 82 1.88 2.66 -20.65
N ASN A 83 2.20 3.83 -20.07
CA ASN A 83 1.65 4.30 -18.80
C ASN A 83 1.81 3.29 -17.63
N VAL A 84 2.91 2.54 -17.62
CA VAL A 84 3.31 1.64 -16.51
C VAL A 84 4.62 2.13 -15.90
N PRO A 85 4.69 3.34 -15.30
CA PRO A 85 5.94 3.91 -14.80
C PRO A 85 6.43 3.24 -13.50
N GLY A 86 5.66 2.33 -12.91
CA GLY A 86 5.93 1.74 -11.60
C GLY A 86 5.12 2.36 -10.46
N ASN A 87 5.39 1.83 -9.26
CA ASN A 87 4.87 2.28 -7.97
C ASN A 87 3.34 2.36 -7.92
N ALA A 88 2.63 1.46 -8.60
CA ALA A 88 1.17 1.36 -8.54
C ALA A 88 0.70 1.13 -7.10
N GLY A 89 1.37 0.24 -6.34
CA GLY A 89 1.11 0.00 -4.92
C GLY A 89 1.27 1.25 -4.04
N LEU A 90 2.29 2.09 -4.28
CA LEU A 90 2.42 3.36 -3.55
C LEU A 90 1.34 4.37 -3.96
N LYS A 91 0.92 4.39 -5.23
CA LYS A 91 -0.19 5.24 -5.70
C LYS A 91 -1.52 4.80 -5.06
N ASP A 92 -1.71 3.51 -4.82
CA ASP A 92 -2.86 2.99 -4.08
C ASP A 92 -2.87 3.53 -2.64
N GLN A 93 -1.72 3.53 -1.97
CA GLN A 93 -1.57 4.13 -0.63
C GLN A 93 -1.87 5.64 -0.63
N VAL A 94 -1.40 6.39 -1.64
CA VAL A 94 -1.75 7.81 -1.82
C VAL A 94 -3.27 7.98 -1.94
N MET A 95 -3.93 7.15 -2.75
CA MET A 95 -5.38 7.20 -2.92
C MET A 95 -6.12 6.88 -1.62
N ALA A 96 -5.67 5.87 -0.87
CA ALA A 96 -6.24 5.55 0.44
C ALA A 96 -6.09 6.72 1.43
N LEU A 97 -4.95 7.40 1.47
CA LEU A 97 -4.76 8.58 2.32
C LEU A 97 -5.68 9.74 1.93
N ARG A 98 -5.90 9.95 0.62
CA ARG A 98 -6.90 10.93 0.14
C ARG A 98 -8.29 10.54 0.58
N TRP A 99 -8.66 9.27 0.46
CA TRP A 99 -9.95 8.77 0.95
C TRP A 99 -10.10 9.03 2.45
N VAL A 100 -9.08 8.72 3.25
CA VAL A 100 -9.11 8.98 4.70
C VAL A 100 -9.31 10.47 4.98
N LYS A 101 -8.51 11.35 4.37
CA LYS A 101 -8.62 12.81 4.56
C LYS A 101 -10.03 13.33 4.21
N SER A 102 -10.65 12.79 3.16
CA SER A 102 -11.98 13.22 2.71
C SER A 102 -13.15 12.60 3.49
N ASN A 103 -12.99 11.41 4.09
CA ASN A 103 -14.13 10.62 4.59
C ASN A 103 -14.09 10.33 6.09
N ILE A 104 -12.93 10.39 6.75
CA ILE A 104 -12.80 9.83 8.11
C ILE A 104 -13.62 10.59 9.17
N ALA A 105 -14.02 11.83 8.87
CA ALA A 105 -14.95 12.60 9.70
C ALA A 105 -16.30 11.89 9.91
N ASN A 106 -16.75 11.10 8.93
CA ASN A 106 -17.99 10.31 8.99
C ASN A 106 -17.90 9.14 9.99
N PHE A 107 -16.70 8.80 10.45
CA PHE A 107 -16.44 7.72 11.40
C PHE A 107 -15.94 8.26 12.76
N GLY A 108 -16.19 9.54 13.04
CA GLY A 108 -15.75 10.20 14.27
C GLY A 108 -14.27 10.64 14.28
N GLY A 109 -13.57 10.52 13.15
CA GLY A 109 -12.16 10.91 13.02
C GLY A 109 -11.95 12.40 12.83
N ASP A 110 -10.83 12.91 13.34
CA ASP A 110 -10.33 14.26 13.12
C ASP A 110 -9.45 14.30 11.87
N VAL A 111 -9.92 14.98 10.83
CA VAL A 111 -9.21 15.11 9.55
C VAL A 111 -7.91 15.89 9.69
N ASP A 112 -7.76 16.70 10.73
CA ASP A 112 -6.57 17.53 10.99
C ASP A 112 -5.64 16.91 12.05
N ASN A 113 -5.89 15.64 12.40
CA ASN A 113 -5.06 14.88 13.34
C ASN A 113 -4.87 13.42 12.90
N ILE A 114 -4.36 13.25 11.69
CA ILE A 114 -4.04 11.96 11.08
C ILE A 114 -2.57 11.59 11.33
N THR A 115 -2.35 10.38 11.84
CA THR A 115 -1.04 9.73 11.99
C THR A 115 -0.95 8.54 11.04
N VAL A 116 0.06 8.51 10.18
CA VAL A 116 0.36 7.35 9.31
C VAL A 116 1.47 6.54 9.96
N PHE A 117 1.32 5.22 9.99
CA PHE A 117 2.32 4.33 10.56
C PHE A 117 2.37 2.98 9.86
N GLY A 118 3.51 2.32 9.95
CA GLY A 118 3.69 1.00 9.36
C GLY A 118 5.00 0.36 9.80
N GLU A 119 5.08 -0.95 9.59
CA GLU A 119 6.21 -1.79 9.98
C GLU A 119 6.91 -2.38 8.75
N SER A 120 8.25 -2.49 8.79
CA SER A 120 9.08 -3.02 7.69
C SER A 120 8.81 -2.26 6.37
N ALA A 121 8.33 -2.93 5.32
CA ALA A 121 7.90 -2.29 4.07
C ALA A 121 6.80 -1.24 4.28
N GLY A 122 5.96 -1.39 5.31
CA GLY A 122 4.98 -0.39 5.75
C GLY A 122 5.64 0.83 6.42
N GLY A 123 6.78 0.63 7.09
CA GLY A 123 7.62 1.71 7.61
C GLY A 123 8.27 2.49 6.47
N ALA A 124 8.81 1.79 5.48
CA ALA A 124 9.29 2.40 4.24
C ALA A 124 8.18 3.13 3.48
N SER A 125 6.99 2.54 3.38
CA SER A 125 5.79 3.16 2.80
C SER A 125 5.40 4.44 3.54
N THR A 126 5.39 4.42 4.87
CA THR A 126 5.15 5.61 5.70
C THR A 126 6.15 6.70 5.36
N HIS A 127 7.44 6.36 5.21
CA HIS A 127 8.45 7.33 4.79
C HIS A 127 8.22 7.86 3.37
N TYR A 128 7.86 7.00 2.40
CA TYR A 128 7.49 7.43 1.04
C TYR A 128 6.33 8.42 1.05
N MET A 129 5.31 8.16 1.87
CA MET A 129 4.17 9.07 2.04
C MET A 129 4.57 10.39 2.71
N MET A 130 5.67 10.46 3.44
CA MET A 130 6.17 11.72 4.03
C MET A 130 6.94 12.58 3.02
N ILE A 131 7.59 11.97 2.03
CA ILE A 131 8.50 12.68 1.11
C ILE A 131 7.87 13.00 -0.24
N THR A 132 6.80 12.32 -0.65
CA THR A 132 6.14 12.59 -1.93
C THR A 132 5.27 13.85 -1.86
N GLU A 133 5.34 14.69 -2.89
CA GLU A 133 4.48 15.87 -3.00
C GLU A 133 2.99 15.53 -3.08
N GLN A 134 2.66 14.31 -3.52
CA GLN A 134 1.29 13.85 -3.74
C GLN A 134 0.45 13.72 -2.45
N THR A 135 1.11 13.70 -1.30
CA THR A 135 0.53 13.54 0.04
C THR A 135 0.74 14.78 0.92
N ARG A 136 1.26 15.88 0.36
CA ARG A 136 1.46 17.13 1.10
C ARG A 136 0.15 17.57 1.77
N GLY A 137 0.18 17.66 3.11
CA GLY A 137 -0.97 18.08 3.91
C GLY A 137 -2.06 17.02 4.13
N LEU A 138 -1.87 15.77 3.69
CA LEU A 138 -2.86 14.71 3.93
C LEU A 138 -2.80 14.12 5.35
N PHE A 139 -1.67 14.23 6.03
CA PHE A 139 -1.48 13.75 7.41
C PHE A 139 -0.45 14.59 8.17
N HIS A 140 -0.34 14.35 9.47
CA HIS A 140 0.29 15.29 10.41
C HIS A 140 1.44 14.64 11.19
N ARG A 141 1.44 13.31 11.32
CA ARG A 141 2.43 12.54 12.08
C ARG A 141 2.78 11.26 11.33
N GLY A 142 4.04 10.84 11.41
CA GLY A 142 4.53 9.59 10.83
C GLY A 142 5.23 8.74 11.89
N ILE A 143 4.99 7.43 11.91
CA ILE A 143 5.73 6.47 12.75
C ILE A 143 6.28 5.36 11.86
N MET A 144 7.60 5.33 11.71
CA MET A 144 8.32 4.35 10.89
C MET A 144 8.86 3.24 11.78
N MET A 145 8.25 2.06 11.75
CA MET A 145 8.66 0.93 12.59
C MET A 145 9.57 0.01 11.76
N SER A 146 10.85 -0.09 12.12
CA SER A 146 11.82 -1.02 11.50
C SER A 146 11.94 -0.93 9.96
N GLY A 147 11.72 0.25 9.36
CA GLY A 147 11.88 0.44 7.92
C GLY A 147 11.74 1.89 7.51
N ASN A 148 12.48 2.32 6.48
CA ASN A 148 12.39 3.64 5.86
C ASN A 148 12.82 3.56 4.39
N SER A 149 12.54 4.59 3.59
CA SER A 149 12.85 4.63 2.15
C SER A 149 14.33 4.51 1.77
N MET A 150 15.26 4.69 2.72
CA MET A 150 16.70 4.58 2.50
C MET A 150 17.23 3.16 2.74
N CYS A 151 16.39 2.25 3.25
CA CYS A 151 16.75 0.84 3.35
C CYS A 151 16.99 0.27 1.95
N THR A 152 18.02 -0.56 1.79
CA THR A 152 18.37 -1.18 0.50
C THR A 152 17.26 -2.07 -0.06
N SER A 153 16.39 -2.60 0.81
CA SER A 153 15.20 -3.37 0.44
C SER A 153 13.99 -2.52 0.05
N ALA A 154 14.01 -1.20 0.29
CA ALA A 154 12.85 -0.33 0.09
C ALA A 154 12.67 0.14 -1.36
N SER A 155 13.72 0.11 -2.18
CA SER A 155 13.67 0.51 -3.59
C SER A 155 14.57 -0.36 -4.47
N THR A 156 14.21 -0.48 -5.74
CA THR A 156 15.01 -1.21 -6.73
C THR A 156 14.72 -0.67 -8.13
N GLU A 157 15.74 -0.58 -8.98
CA GLU A 157 15.55 -0.42 -10.41
C GLU A 157 15.09 -1.77 -11.00
N CYS A 158 13.81 -1.84 -11.36
CA CYS A 158 13.16 -3.08 -11.79
C CYS A 158 12.80 -3.13 -13.27
N GLN A 159 13.10 -2.10 -14.06
CA GLN A 159 12.64 -2.01 -15.45
C GLN A 159 13.14 -3.17 -16.32
N SER A 160 14.37 -3.65 -16.08
CA SER A 160 14.93 -4.83 -16.78
C SER A 160 14.33 -6.16 -16.33
N ARG A 161 13.55 -6.19 -15.25
CA ARG A 161 12.96 -7.42 -14.69
C ARG A 161 11.64 -7.81 -15.35
N ALA A 162 10.99 -6.89 -16.09
CA ALA A 162 9.74 -7.17 -16.80
C ALA A 162 9.88 -8.34 -17.79
N LEU A 163 10.92 -8.33 -18.63
CA LEU A 163 11.21 -9.44 -19.55
C LEU A 163 11.49 -10.74 -18.80
N THR A 164 12.28 -10.67 -17.72
CA THR A 164 12.63 -11.85 -16.92
C THR A 164 11.38 -12.49 -16.33
N MET A 165 10.45 -11.67 -15.83
CA MET A 165 9.15 -12.13 -15.33
C MET A 165 8.32 -12.77 -16.44
N ALA A 166 8.14 -12.09 -17.58
CA ALA A 166 7.38 -12.60 -18.71
C ALA A 166 7.94 -13.94 -19.23
N LYS A 167 9.26 -14.07 -19.36
CA LYS A 167 9.90 -15.34 -19.76
C LYS A 167 9.63 -16.47 -18.77
N ARG A 168 9.61 -16.20 -17.45
CA ARG A 168 9.30 -17.21 -16.43
C ARG A 168 7.87 -17.75 -16.52
N VAL A 169 6.93 -16.94 -17.01
CA VAL A 169 5.53 -17.34 -17.21
C VAL A 169 5.20 -17.73 -18.65
N GLY A 170 6.22 -17.93 -19.51
CA GLY A 170 6.07 -18.58 -20.82
C GLY A 170 6.14 -17.67 -22.04
N TYR A 171 6.49 -16.38 -21.89
CA TYR A 171 6.73 -15.49 -23.02
C TYR A 171 7.95 -15.93 -23.83
N LYS A 172 7.80 -16.03 -25.16
CA LYS A 172 8.86 -16.47 -26.10
C LYS A 172 9.30 -15.40 -27.10
N GLY A 173 8.73 -14.19 -27.00
CA GLY A 173 9.06 -13.09 -27.90
C GLY A 173 10.35 -12.37 -27.53
N GLU A 174 10.63 -11.32 -28.30
CA GLU A 174 11.79 -10.45 -28.11
C GLU A 174 11.61 -9.47 -26.93
N GLU A 175 12.67 -8.74 -26.57
CA GLU A 175 12.64 -7.69 -25.57
C GLU A 175 11.94 -6.44 -26.12
N ASN A 176 10.61 -6.48 -26.12
CA ASN A 176 9.74 -5.38 -26.50
C ASN A 176 8.73 -5.13 -25.39
N GLU A 177 8.78 -3.95 -24.75
CA GLU A 177 7.94 -3.66 -23.58
C GLU A 177 6.43 -3.69 -23.88
N LYS A 178 6.03 -3.38 -25.11
CA LYS A 178 4.62 -3.45 -25.52
C LYS A 178 4.15 -4.90 -25.58
N ASP A 179 4.91 -5.76 -26.27
CA ASP A 179 4.56 -7.17 -26.42
C ASP A 179 4.62 -7.92 -25.07
N ILE A 180 5.60 -7.57 -24.24
CA ILE A 180 5.73 -8.08 -22.87
C ILE A 180 4.51 -7.68 -22.04
N LEU A 181 4.10 -6.40 -22.08
CA LEU A 181 2.93 -5.94 -21.34
C LEU A 181 1.66 -6.62 -21.83
N GLU A 182 1.44 -6.69 -23.14
CA GLU A 182 0.27 -7.36 -23.72
C GLU A 182 0.20 -8.85 -23.35
N PHE A 183 1.35 -9.52 -23.24
CA PHE A 183 1.43 -10.88 -22.73
C PHE A 183 1.07 -10.96 -21.24
N LEU A 184 1.69 -10.12 -20.40
CA LEU A 184 1.47 -10.14 -18.95
C LEU A 184 0.03 -9.79 -18.55
N MET A 185 -0.66 -8.96 -19.33
CA MET A 185 -2.07 -8.59 -19.11
C MET A 185 -3.05 -9.75 -19.36
N LYS A 186 -2.60 -10.86 -19.95
CA LYS A 186 -3.43 -12.03 -20.28
C LYS A 186 -2.99 -13.31 -19.55
N ALA A 187 -1.85 -13.25 -18.86
CA ALA A 187 -1.20 -14.39 -18.25
C ALA A 187 -1.86 -14.81 -16.92
#